data_AF-A0A660PFF9-F1
#
_entry.id   AF-A0A660PFF9-F1
#
_cell.length_a   1.000
_cell.length_b   1.000
_cell.length_c   1.000
_cell.angle_alpha   90.00
_cell.angle_beta   90.00
_cell.angle_gamma   90.00
#
_symmetry.space_group_name_H-M   'P 1'
#
loop_
_entity.id
_entity.type
_entity.pdbx_description
1 polymer ?
#
loop_
_entity_poly.entity_id
_entity_poly.type
_entity_poly.pdbx_seq_one_letter_code
_entity_poly.pdbx_strand_id
1 'polypeptide(L)'
;MTATIISGKKIAKEIKEELKIKVESLKARGITPGLAAVLVGEDPASATYVRSKARACEKIGIYSEVIKRPGDIAAEDLIAIIKDLNVRNDIDGILVQSPLPKHIDEQAMTLLIDPKKDVDGFHP
;
A
#
# COMPACT_ATOMS: atom_id res chain seq x y z
N MET A 1 3.64 21.80 -35.32
CA MET A 1 4.07 21.68 -33.92
C MET A 1 3.80 20.26 -33.46
N THR A 2 4.78 19.57 -32.89
CA THR A 2 4.57 18.26 -32.26
C THR A 2 4.24 18.45 -30.78
N ALA A 3 3.55 17.47 -30.20
CA ALA A 3 3.20 17.51 -28.77
C ALA A 3 4.46 17.44 -27.89
N THR A 4 4.45 18.16 -26.77
CA THR A 4 5.48 18.06 -25.74
C THR A 4 5.36 16.73 -25.01
N ILE A 5 6.44 15.97 -24.94
CA ILE A 5 6.46 14.69 -24.23
C ILE A 5 6.48 14.93 -22.72
N ILE A 6 5.45 14.45 -22.02
CA ILE A 6 5.41 14.39 -20.56
C ILE A 6 6.08 13.09 -20.12
N SER A 7 7.34 13.18 -19.66
CA SER A 7 8.10 12.01 -19.19
C SER A 7 7.71 11.63 -17.77
N GLY A 8 6.76 10.71 -17.62
CA GLY A 8 6.34 10.19 -16.32
C GLY A 8 7.49 9.58 -15.50
N LYS A 9 8.51 9.00 -16.16
CA LYS A 9 9.71 8.49 -15.49
C LYS A 9 10.53 9.60 -14.83
N LYS A 10 10.70 10.74 -15.51
CA LYS A 10 11.42 11.90 -14.96
C LYS A 10 10.66 12.48 -13.78
N ILE A 11 9.37 12.76 -13.99
CA ILE A 11 8.49 13.36 -12.97
C ILE A 11 8.39 12.47 -11.72
N ALA A 12 8.20 11.16 -11.90
CA ALA A 12 8.12 10.23 -10.77
C ALA A 12 9.45 10.13 -9.98
N LYS A 13 10.60 10.37 -10.62
CA LYS A 13 11.89 10.43 -9.93
C LYS A 13 11.98 11.68 -9.07
N GLU A 14 11.63 12.84 -9.63
CA GLU A 14 11.64 14.14 -8.93
C GLU A 14 10.72 14.10 -7.69
N ILE A 15 9.48 13.60 -7.85
CA ILE A 15 8.54 13.43 -6.73
C ILE A 15 9.12 12.53 -5.62
N LYS A 16 9.78 11.44 -5.97
CA LYS A 16 10.38 10.52 -4.97
C LYS A 16 11.54 11.15 -4.23
N GLU A 17 12.34 11.98 -4.89
CA GLU A 17 13.43 12.72 -4.27
C GLU A 17 12.89 13.76 -3.27
N GLU A 18 11.83 14.49 -3.63
CA GLU A 18 11.14 15.40 -2.72
C GLU A 18 10.51 14.67 -1.52
N LEU A 19 9.84 13.54 -1.76
CA LEU A 19 9.23 12.73 -0.70
C LEU A 19 10.29 12.19 0.26
N LYS A 20 11.44 11.74 -0.24
CA LYS A 20 12.54 11.25 0.60
C LYS A 20 12.98 12.30 1.61
N ILE A 21 13.16 13.56 1.18
CA ILE A 21 13.53 14.67 2.08
C ILE A 21 12.46 14.89 3.16
N LYS A 22 11.17 14.83 2.79
CA LYS A 22 10.06 14.98 3.73
C LYS A 22 10.03 13.84 4.75
N VAL A 23 10.22 12.59 4.32
CA VAL A 23 10.26 11.43 5.20
C VAL A 23 11.47 11.48 6.13
N GLU A 24 12.64 11.90 5.65
CA GLU A 24 13.83 12.11 6.48
C GLU A 24 13.59 13.16 7.58
N SER A 25 12.90 14.26 7.26
CA SER A 25 12.50 15.28 8.24
C SER A 25 11.54 14.73 9.30
N LEU A 26 10.58 13.90 8.90
CA LEU A 26 9.69 13.20 9.85
C LEU A 26 10.47 12.25 10.75
N LYS A 27 11.41 11.49 10.20
CA LYS A 27 12.26 10.58 10.97
C LYS A 27 13.12 11.30 11.99
N ALA A 28 13.67 12.46 11.64
CA ALA A 28 14.41 13.30 12.59
C ALA A 28 13.55 13.75 13.79
N ARG A 29 12.23 13.75 13.64
CA ARG A 29 11.24 14.02 14.70
C ARG A 29 10.71 12.76 15.39
N GLY A 30 11.28 11.59 15.10
CA GLY A 30 10.84 10.30 15.64
C GLY A 30 9.61 9.71 14.96
N ILE A 31 9.16 10.25 13.82
CA ILE A 31 7.99 9.77 13.09
C ILE A 31 8.46 9.00 11.86
N THR A 32 8.11 7.71 11.77
CA THR A 32 8.35 6.91 10.56
C THR A 32 7.01 6.53 9.96
N PRO A 33 6.65 7.06 8.77
CA PRO A 33 5.41 6.67 8.11
C PRO A 33 5.40 5.17 7.79
N GLY A 34 4.25 4.52 7.95
CA GLY A 34 4.07 3.09 7.72
C GLY A 34 3.04 2.75 6.65
N LEU A 35 3.36 1.79 5.78
CA LEU A 35 2.47 1.26 4.75
C LEU A 35 2.37 -0.26 4.83
N ALA A 36 1.16 -0.78 5.07
CA ALA A 36 0.86 -2.20 5.01
C ALA A 36 0.19 -2.58 3.68
N ALA A 37 0.70 -3.63 3.03
CA ALA A 37 0.11 -4.22 1.84
C ALA A 37 -0.30 -5.67 2.10
N VAL A 38 -1.59 -5.97 1.98
CA VAL A 38 -2.13 -7.32 2.10
C VAL A 38 -2.22 -7.94 0.71
N LEU A 39 -1.55 -9.08 0.51
CA LEU A 39 -1.57 -9.86 -0.72
C LEU A 39 -2.18 -11.22 -0.43
N VAL A 40 -3.28 -11.54 -1.12
CA VAL A 40 -3.96 -12.84 -1.00
C VAL A 40 -3.79 -13.62 -2.30
N GLY A 41 -3.29 -14.84 -2.20
CA GLY A 41 -3.03 -15.71 -3.34
C GLY A 41 -1.68 -15.49 -4.01
N GLU A 42 -1.53 -16.03 -5.21
CA GLU A 42 -0.25 -16.17 -5.91
C GLU A 42 -0.19 -15.47 -7.27
N ASP A 43 -1.11 -14.54 -7.55
CA ASP A 43 -1.10 -13.82 -8.82
C ASP A 43 0.26 -13.13 -9.06
N PRO A 44 1.02 -13.54 -10.11
CA PRO A 44 2.40 -13.07 -10.29
C PRO A 44 2.49 -11.56 -10.56
N ALA A 45 1.47 -10.99 -11.20
CA ALA A 45 1.39 -9.55 -11.46
C ALA A 45 1.21 -8.78 -10.13
N SER A 46 0.26 -9.20 -9.30
CA SER A 46 0.00 -8.65 -7.96
C SER A 46 1.23 -8.71 -7.06
N ALA A 47 1.93 -9.85 -7.04
CA ALA A 47 3.17 -10.00 -6.29
C ALA A 47 4.27 -9.03 -6.77
N THR A 48 4.32 -8.74 -8.07
CA THR A 48 5.26 -7.79 -8.66
C THR A 48 4.91 -6.35 -8.28
N TYR A 49 3.63 -5.98 -8.33
CA TYR A 49 3.17 -4.65 -7.92
C TYR A 49 3.44 -4.37 -6.45
N VAL A 50 3.09 -5.31 -5.56
CA VAL A 50 3.36 -5.18 -4.11
C VAL A 50 4.85 -5.05 -3.83
N ARG A 51 5.68 -5.87 -4.50
CA ARG A 51 7.15 -5.76 -4.38
C ARG A 51 7.67 -4.40 -4.86
N SER A 52 7.10 -3.86 -5.92
CA SER A 52 7.46 -2.53 -6.43
C SER A 52 7.08 -1.42 -5.44
N LYS A 53 5.87 -1.50 -4.85
CA LYS A 53 5.39 -0.58 -3.80
C LYS A 53 6.31 -0.62 -2.57
N ALA A 54 6.63 -1.82 -2.07
CA ALA A 54 7.53 -2.00 -0.92
C ALA A 54 8.94 -1.43 -1.18
N ARG A 55 9.52 -1.74 -2.36
CA ARG A 55 10.84 -1.19 -2.76
C ARG A 55 10.82 0.34 -2.90
N ALA A 56 9.70 0.92 -3.32
CA ALA A 56 9.56 2.37 -3.41
C ALA A 56 9.55 3.00 -2.02
N CYS A 57 8.80 2.42 -1.08
CA CYS A 57 8.74 2.83 0.31
C CYS A 57 10.13 2.79 0.97
N GLU A 58 10.82 1.66 0.85
CA GLU A 58 12.17 1.47 1.40
C GLU A 58 13.15 2.55 0.89
N LYS A 59 13.13 2.84 -0.41
CA LYS A 59 14.00 3.84 -1.04
C LYS A 59 13.80 5.26 -0.52
N ILE A 60 12.58 5.61 -0.11
CA ILE A 60 12.25 6.94 0.42
C ILE A 60 12.16 6.94 1.96
N GLY A 61 12.40 5.80 2.60
CA GLY A 61 12.45 5.67 4.06
C GLY A 61 11.12 5.37 4.74
N ILE A 62 10.05 5.04 4.01
CA ILE A 62 8.77 4.62 4.61
C ILE A 62 8.90 3.17 5.12
N TYR A 63 8.41 2.89 6.33
CA TYR A 63 8.27 1.52 6.83
C TYR A 63 7.23 0.79 5.98
N SER A 64 7.56 -0.39 5.47
CA SER A 64 6.65 -1.17 4.62
C SER A 64 6.53 -2.59 5.13
N GLU A 65 5.29 -3.03 5.31
CA GLU A 65 4.94 -4.39 5.68
C GLU A 65 4.15 -5.03 4.55
N VAL A 66 4.52 -6.26 4.19
CA VAL A 66 3.78 -7.06 3.20
C VAL A 66 3.23 -8.30 3.87
N ILE A 67 1.92 -8.35 4.06
CA ILE A 67 1.21 -9.47 4.67
C ILE A 67 0.73 -10.38 3.55
N LYS A 68 1.38 -11.54 3.40
CA LYS A 68 0.97 -12.55 2.42
C LYS A 68 0.08 -13.59 3.07
N ARG A 69 -1.00 -13.95 2.38
CA ARG A 69 -1.92 -15.02 2.76
C ARG A 69 -2.23 -15.91 1.57
N PRO A 70 -2.46 -17.21 1.81
CA PRO A 70 -2.78 -18.14 0.72
C PRO A 70 -4.14 -17.78 0.11
N GLY A 71 -4.36 -18.23 -1.12
CA GLY A 71 -5.58 -17.90 -1.87
C GLY A 71 -6.85 -18.56 -1.34
N ASP A 72 -6.74 -19.48 -0.38
CA ASP A 72 -7.82 -20.19 0.29
C ASP A 72 -8.12 -19.65 1.70
N ILE A 73 -7.52 -18.50 2.08
CA ILE A 73 -7.80 -17.85 3.35
C ILE A 73 -9.30 -17.61 3.55
N ALA A 74 -9.78 -17.82 4.78
CA ALA A 74 -11.14 -17.49 5.16
C ALA A 74 -11.36 -15.96 5.15
N ALA A 75 -12.56 -15.52 4.77
CA ALA A 75 -12.86 -14.08 4.74
C ALA A 75 -12.71 -13.46 6.14
N GLU A 76 -13.06 -14.19 7.19
CA GLU A 76 -12.96 -13.78 8.59
C GLU A 76 -11.51 -13.51 9.01
N ASP A 77 -10.56 -14.29 8.52
CA ASP A 77 -9.14 -14.09 8.81
C ASP A 77 -8.61 -12.84 8.11
N LEU A 78 -9.05 -12.57 6.87
CA LEU A 78 -8.69 -11.33 6.18
C LEU A 78 -9.30 -10.10 6.87
N ILE A 79 -10.55 -10.20 7.31
CA ILE A 79 -11.22 -9.17 8.11
C ILE A 79 -10.43 -8.88 9.40
N ALA A 80 -9.96 -9.92 10.09
CA ALA A 80 -9.17 -9.77 11.31
C ALA A 80 -7.86 -9.03 11.05
N ILE A 81 -7.17 -9.35 9.94
CA ILE A 81 -5.94 -8.65 9.53
C ILE A 81 -6.21 -7.16 9.28
N ILE A 82 -7.26 -6.83 8.52
CA ILE A 82 -7.58 -5.42 8.21
C ILE A 82 -7.94 -4.65 9.49
N LYS A 83 -8.72 -5.25 10.40
CA LYS A 83 -9.06 -4.65 11.69
C LYS A 83 -7.85 -4.40 12.58
N ASP A 84 -6.90 -5.34 12.63
CA ASP A 84 -5.64 -5.16 13.36
C ASP A 84 -4.82 -3.99 12.78
N LEU A 85 -4.68 -3.93 11.46
CA LEU A 85 -3.99 -2.84 10.79
C LEU A 85 -4.64 -1.46 11.03
N ASN A 86 -5.98 -1.41 11.12
CA ASN A 86 -6.70 -0.16 11.41
C ASN A 86 -6.31 0.44 12.77
N VAL A 87 -6.04 -0.39 13.78
CA VAL A 87 -5.71 0.10 15.14
C VAL A 87 -4.22 0.27 15.39
N ARG A 88 -3.37 -0.20 14.48
CA ARG A 88 -1.91 -0.08 14.57
C ARG A 88 -1.42 1.36 14.35
N ASN A 89 -0.74 1.93 15.34
CA ASN A 89 -0.21 3.30 15.27
C ASN A 89 1.06 3.43 14.41
N ASP A 90 1.69 2.31 14.06
CA ASP A 90 2.86 2.23 13.19
C ASP A 90 2.51 2.06 11.70
N ILE A 91 1.21 1.99 11.37
CA ILE A 91 0.68 1.87 10.01
C ILE A 91 -0.24 3.06 9.73
N ASP A 92 0.17 3.92 8.81
CA ASP A 92 -0.60 5.10 8.37
C ASP A 92 -1.40 4.82 7.10
N GLY A 93 -1.00 3.82 6.32
CA GLY A 93 -1.65 3.43 5.07
C GLY A 93 -1.84 1.93 4.96
N ILE A 94 -2.99 1.53 4.45
CA ILE A 94 -3.37 0.14 4.21
C ILE A 94 -3.82 0.01 2.76
N LEU A 95 -3.36 -1.05 2.11
CA LEU A 95 -3.89 -1.48 0.82
C LEU A 95 -4.11 -2.98 0.80
N VAL A 96 -5.24 -3.40 0.24
CA VAL A 96 -5.54 -4.80 -0.06
C VAL A 96 -5.37 -4.99 -1.56
N GLN A 97 -4.40 -5.82 -1.96
CA GLN A 97 -4.03 -5.95 -3.36
C GLN A 97 -5.06 -6.79 -4.13
N SER A 98 -5.70 -6.16 -5.11
CA SER A 98 -6.58 -6.82 -6.08
C SER A 98 -5.79 -7.56 -7.19
N PRO A 99 -6.38 -8.60 -7.81
CA PRO A 99 -7.68 -9.18 -7.50
C PRO A 99 -7.63 -10.08 -6.27
N LEU A 100 -8.71 -10.07 -5.48
CA LEU A 100 -8.91 -11.06 -4.41
C LEU A 100 -9.48 -12.38 -4.97
N PRO A 101 -9.32 -13.50 -4.24
CA PRO A 101 -9.99 -14.76 -4.57
C PRO A 101 -11.51 -14.59 -4.68
N LYS A 102 -12.14 -15.37 -5.57
CA LYS A 102 -13.57 -15.23 -5.92
C LYS A 102 -14.55 -15.41 -4.75
N HIS A 103 -14.14 -16.11 -3.69
CA HIS A 103 -14.98 -16.32 -2.50
C HIS A 103 -14.92 -15.16 -1.50
N ILE A 104 -14.11 -14.13 -1.76
CA ILE A 104 -13.97 -12.95 -0.92
C ILE A 104 -14.58 -11.74 -1.64
N ASP A 105 -15.45 -11.02 -0.94
CA ASP A 105 -16.02 -9.76 -1.42
C ASP A 105 -14.99 -8.62 -1.27
N GLU A 106 -14.42 -8.22 -2.41
CA GLU A 106 -13.40 -7.17 -2.47
C GLU A 106 -13.92 -5.78 -2.06
N GLN A 107 -15.18 -5.47 -2.36
CA GLN A 107 -15.76 -4.20 -1.93
C GLN A 107 -15.95 -4.18 -0.42
N ALA A 108 -16.39 -5.30 0.17
CA ALA A 108 -16.50 -5.42 1.62
C ALA A 108 -15.13 -5.31 2.33
N MET A 109 -14.07 -5.90 1.76
CA MET A 109 -12.71 -5.75 2.31
C MET A 109 -12.20 -4.31 2.21
N THR A 110 -12.50 -3.65 1.09
CA THR A 110 -12.13 -2.25 0.88
C THR A 110 -12.80 -1.35 1.91
N LEU A 111 -14.12 -1.46 2.09
CA LEU A 111 -14.93 -0.68 3.05
C LEU A 111 -14.60 -0.94 4.52
N LEU A 112 -13.78 -1.96 4.81
CA LEU A 112 -13.34 -2.27 6.17
C LEU A 112 -12.10 -1.47 6.58
N ILE A 113 -11.32 -0.96 5.63
CA ILE A 113 -10.15 -0.13 5.90
C ILE A 113 -10.63 1.19 6.55
N ASP A 114 -9.92 1.73 7.55
CA ASP A 114 -10.27 3.06 8.07
C ASP A 114 -10.09 4.09 6.92
N PRO A 115 -11.07 4.96 6.62
CA PRO A 115 -10.94 5.98 5.58
C PRO A 115 -9.69 6.86 5.72
N LYS A 116 -9.16 7.04 6.93
CA LYS A 116 -7.91 7.79 7.19
C LYS A 116 -6.64 7.02 6.78
N LYS A 117 -6.75 5.70 6.63
CA LYS A 117 -5.66 4.79 6.24
C LYS A 117 -5.84 4.22 4.83
N ASP A 118 -6.93 4.53 4.14
CA ASP A 118 -7.15 4.10 2.77
C ASP A 118 -6.33 4.95 1.79
N VAL A 119 -5.16 4.43 1.43
CA VAL A 119 -4.22 5.14 0.53
C VAL A 119 -4.51 4.92 -0.95
N ASP A 120 -5.32 3.92 -1.31
CA ASP A 120 -5.79 3.73 -2.69
C ASP A 120 -7.05 4.58 -2.95
N GLY A 121 -7.73 5.05 -1.89
CA GLY A 121 -8.80 6.05 -1.97
C GLY A 121 -10.09 5.49 -2.55
N PHE A 122 -10.41 4.25 -2.22
CA PHE A 122 -11.60 3.54 -2.70
C PHE A 122 -12.79 3.62 -1.74
N HIS A 123 -12.60 4.18 -0.55
CA HIS A 123 -13.69 4.59 0.32
C HIS A 123 -14.59 5.66 -0.32
N PRO A 124 -15.92 5.54 -0.19
CA PRO A 124 -16.88 6.52 -0.70
C PRO A 124 -16.93 7.82 0.10
#